data_AF-A0A8J5Q7A4-F1
#
_entry.id   AF-A0A8J5Q7A4-F1
#
_cell.length_a   1.000
_cell.length_b   1.000
_cell.length_c   1.000
_cell.angle_alpha   90.00
_cell.angle_beta   90.00
_cell.angle_gamma   90.00
#
_symmetry.space_group_name_H-M   'P 1'
#
loop_
_entity.id
_entity.type
_entity.pdbx_description
1 polymer ?
#
loop_
_entity_poly.entity_id
_entity_poly.type
_entity_poly.pdbx_seq_one_letter_code
_entity_poly.pdbx_strand_id
1 'polypeptide(L)'
;MFKSMKYQDPQAPTQPQPPSLPIKFLTPEGCISSTKLRQFLRLSRATTDDTIRPHLNELNKQQCNEYFNSVIAPAWQQRQQVISYCQDYSQQLRNQTQEDKEEIADPSLTPQELAEKFDLRTDPYAFKTHQRKLEQQYAQCDLLDNWTRNEQTVETIIREQTIGVLNDKCSYQDWMKMFKDITRSF
;
A
#
# COMPACT_ATOMS: atom_id res chain seq x y z
N MET A 1 17.50 4.31 60.11
CA MET A 1 17.51 4.79 58.71
C MET A 1 16.41 4.08 57.94
N PHE A 2 15.21 4.65 57.88
CA PHE A 2 14.15 4.15 57.01
C PHE A 2 14.36 4.73 55.62
N LYS A 3 14.71 3.86 54.66
CA LYS A 3 14.95 4.24 53.27
C LYS A 3 13.58 4.44 52.61
N SER A 4 13.23 5.69 52.31
CA SER A 4 12.01 6.03 51.58
C SER A 4 11.99 5.29 50.25
N MET A 5 11.06 4.34 50.14
CA MET A 5 10.74 3.64 48.91
C MET A 5 10.02 4.65 48.03
N LYS A 6 10.70 5.12 46.98
CA LYS A 6 10.07 6.01 45.99
C LYS A 6 9.00 5.20 45.27
N TYR A 7 7.77 5.68 45.36
CA TYR A 7 6.65 5.19 44.59
C TYR A 7 6.89 5.61 43.13
N GLN A 8 7.09 4.63 42.25
CA GLN A 8 7.15 4.86 40.82
C GLN A 8 5.71 5.09 40.35
N ASP A 9 5.45 6.22 39.66
CA ASP A 9 4.17 6.48 39.04
C ASP A 9 3.78 5.32 38.09
N PRO A 10 2.52 4.86 38.09
CA PRO A 10 2.06 3.90 37.10
C PRO A 10 2.21 4.51 35.70
N GLN A 11 2.94 3.82 34.82
CA GLN A 11 2.96 4.20 33.41
C GLN A 11 1.52 4.27 32.88
N ALA A 12 1.17 5.41 32.28
CA ALA A 12 -0.05 5.55 31.50
C ALA A 12 -0.15 4.40 30.49
N PRO A 13 -1.35 3.85 30.23
CA PRO A 13 -1.52 2.75 29.30
C PRO A 13 -0.89 3.14 27.97
N THR A 14 0.12 2.37 27.58
CA THR A 14 0.86 2.56 26.34
C THR A 14 -0.13 2.32 25.21
N GLN A 15 -0.69 3.39 24.64
CA GLN A 15 -1.60 3.31 23.49
C GLN A 15 -0.88 2.50 22.40
N PRO A 16 -1.54 1.52 21.76
CA PRO A 16 -0.95 0.77 20.66
C PRO A 16 -0.53 1.77 19.58
N GLN A 17 0.77 1.99 19.43
CA GLN A 17 1.27 2.81 18.34
C GLN A 17 1.13 1.98 17.05
N PRO A 18 0.46 2.49 16.02
CA PRO A 18 0.38 1.78 14.75
C PRO A 18 1.81 1.57 14.22
N PRO A 19 2.10 0.41 13.61
CA PRO A 19 3.41 0.15 13.04
C PRO A 19 3.74 1.26 12.04
N SER A 20 4.88 1.93 12.24
CA SER A 20 5.28 3.05 11.38
C SER A 20 5.66 2.56 9.99
N LEU A 21 5.37 3.38 8.97
CA LEU A 21 5.80 3.08 7.62
C LEU A 21 7.32 2.92 7.54
N PRO A 22 7.82 1.79 7.03
CA PRO A 22 9.20 1.69 6.66
C PRO A 22 9.40 2.39 5.30
N ILE A 23 9.63 3.71 5.32
CA ILE A 23 9.89 4.54 4.12
C ILE A 23 10.97 3.91 3.22
N LYS A 24 11.93 3.21 3.82
CA LYS A 24 13.00 2.47 3.13
C LYS A 24 12.50 1.34 2.21
N PHE A 25 11.24 0.92 2.31
CA PHE A 25 10.65 -0.14 1.47
C PHE A 25 9.69 0.40 0.40
N LEU A 26 9.46 1.72 0.33
CA LEU A 26 8.77 2.35 -0.80
C LEU A 26 9.77 2.56 -1.94
N THR A 27 10.10 1.47 -2.62
CA THR A 27 10.93 1.50 -3.84
C THR A 27 10.25 0.67 -4.94
N PRO A 28 10.60 0.89 -6.23
CA PRO A 28 10.12 0.08 -7.35
C PRO A 28 10.29 -1.43 -7.11
N GLU A 29 11.47 -1.83 -6.63
CA GLU A 29 11.81 -3.21 -6.31
C GLU A 29 10.96 -3.74 -5.15
N GLY A 30 10.60 -2.87 -4.20
CA GLY A 30 9.68 -3.18 -3.11
C GLY A 30 8.27 -3.51 -3.57
N CYS A 31 7.76 -2.83 -4.61
CA CYS A 31 6.44 -3.14 -5.21
C CYS A 31 6.46 -4.46 -5.98
N ILE A 32 7.57 -4.74 -6.69
CA ILE A 32 7.78 -6.01 -7.39
C ILE A 32 7.90 -7.17 -6.39
N SER A 33 8.81 -7.03 -5.42
CA SER A 33 9.03 -7.98 -4.32
C SER A 33 8.18 -7.59 -3.10
N SER A 34 6.87 -7.61 -3.27
CA SER A 34 5.85 -7.10 -2.33
C SER A 34 5.77 -7.80 -0.96
N THR A 35 6.61 -8.80 -0.63
CA THR A 35 6.57 -9.54 0.64
C THR A 35 6.58 -8.63 1.87
N LYS A 36 7.48 -7.64 1.90
CA LYS A 36 7.60 -6.71 3.05
C LYS A 36 6.39 -5.78 3.16
N LEU A 37 5.91 -5.27 2.02
CA LEU A 37 4.74 -4.39 1.98
C LEU A 37 3.47 -5.14 2.40
N ARG A 38 3.29 -6.39 1.94
CA ARG A 38 2.20 -7.27 2.36
C ARG A 38 2.25 -7.56 3.86
N GLN A 39 3.44 -7.83 4.39
CA GLN A 39 3.61 -8.05 5.82
C GLN A 39 3.28 -6.78 6.61
N PHE A 40 3.72 -5.61 6.15
CA PHE A 40 3.35 -4.32 6.74
C PHE A 40 1.83 -4.12 6.74
N LEU A 41 1.15 -4.28 5.61
CA LEU A 41 -0.32 -4.13 5.52
C LEU A 41 -1.04 -5.08 6.46
N ARG A 42 -0.63 -6.36 6.48
CA ARG A 42 -1.20 -7.37 7.38
C ARG A 42 -1.04 -7.00 8.85
N LEU A 43 0.18 -6.62 9.27
CA LEU A 43 0.45 -6.26 10.67
C LEU A 43 -0.27 -4.97 11.06
N SER A 44 -0.27 -3.96 10.19
CA SER A 44 -1.00 -2.71 10.42
C SER A 44 -2.48 -3.00 10.72
N ARG A 45 -3.17 -3.74 9.84
CA ARG A 45 -4.58 -4.12 10.01
C ARG A 45 -4.82 -4.90 11.30
N ALA A 46 -3.96 -5.89 11.58
CA ALA A 46 -4.07 -6.70 12.79
C ALA A 46 -3.93 -5.90 14.08
N THR A 47 -3.09 -4.86 14.07
CA THR A 47 -2.84 -4.02 15.26
C THR A 47 -3.85 -2.87 15.43
N THR A 48 -4.51 -2.43 14.35
CA THR A 48 -5.39 -1.25 14.39
C THR A 48 -6.86 -1.59 14.21
N ASP A 49 -7.19 -2.38 13.18
CA ASP A 49 -8.57 -2.61 12.77
C ASP A 49 -9.13 -3.91 13.41
N ASP A 50 -8.35 -5.00 13.47
CA ASP A 50 -8.82 -6.26 14.07
C ASP A 50 -9.04 -6.15 15.60
N THR A 51 -8.25 -5.29 16.26
CA THR A 51 -8.31 -5.01 17.69
C THR A 51 -9.19 -3.81 18.03
N ILE A 52 -9.91 -3.21 17.08
CA ILE A 52 -10.66 -1.98 17.34
C ILE A 52 -11.76 -2.17 18.38
N ARG A 53 -12.49 -3.30 18.34
CA ARG A 53 -13.58 -3.59 19.28
C ARG A 53 -13.11 -3.64 20.74
N PRO A 54 -12.09 -4.44 21.11
CA PRO A 54 -11.59 -4.44 22.49
C PRO A 54 -11.05 -3.08 22.91
N HIS A 55 -10.29 -2.37 22.06
CA HIS A 55 -9.79 -1.04 22.39
C HIS A 55 -10.91 -0.03 22.66
N LEU A 56 -11.95 0.00 21.82
CA LEU A 56 -13.08 0.90 22.05
C LEU A 56 -13.92 0.54 23.29
N ASN A 57 -13.89 -0.71 23.75
CA ASN A 57 -14.56 -1.08 25.00
C ASN A 57 -13.82 -0.57 26.24
N GLU A 58 -12.51 -0.32 26.14
CA GLU A 58 -11.68 0.24 27.22
C GLU A 58 -11.76 1.78 27.27
N LEU A 59 -12.23 2.42 26.20
CA LEU A 59 -12.27 3.87 26.06
C LEU A 59 -13.62 4.48 26.45
N ASN A 60 -13.58 5.70 26.97
CA ASN A 60 -14.78 6.51 27.16
C ASN A 60 -15.23 7.11 25.82
N LYS A 61 -16.55 7.31 25.65
CA LYS A 61 -17.12 7.89 24.40
C LYS A 61 -16.48 9.22 23.99
N GLN A 62 -16.04 10.03 24.94
CA GLN A 62 -15.39 11.32 24.69
C GLN A 62 -13.99 11.17 24.05
N GLN A 63 -13.32 10.04 24.23
CA GLN A 63 -11.96 9.78 23.74
C GLN A 63 -11.94 9.19 22.32
N CYS A 64 -13.11 8.89 21.74
CA CYS A 64 -13.20 8.30 20.41
C CYS A 64 -12.57 9.17 19.32
N ASN A 65 -12.80 10.49 19.36
CA ASN A 65 -12.25 11.42 18.38
C ASN A 65 -10.71 11.46 18.47
N GLU A 66 -10.18 11.47 19.69
CA GLU A 66 -8.73 11.45 19.93
C GLU A 66 -8.10 10.13 19.46
N TYR A 67 -8.72 9.00 19.77
CA TYR A 67 -8.28 7.68 19.31
C TYR A 67 -8.29 7.59 17.78
N PHE A 68 -9.35 8.07 17.13
CA PHE A 68 -9.42 8.09 15.67
C PHE A 68 -8.29 8.93 15.05
N ASN A 69 -8.08 10.14 15.55
CA ASN A 69 -7.09 11.07 15.02
C ASN A 69 -5.65 10.61 15.25
N SER A 70 -5.38 9.95 16.38
CA SER A 70 -4.01 9.56 16.79
C SER A 70 -3.60 8.15 16.34
N VAL A 71 -4.55 7.22 16.17
CA VAL A 71 -4.26 5.81 15.88
C VAL A 71 -4.80 5.41 14.51
N ILE A 72 -6.12 5.55 14.29
CA ILE A 72 -6.79 5.00 13.10
C ILE A 72 -6.43 5.79 11.83
N ALA A 73 -6.64 7.11 11.85
CA ALA A 73 -6.37 7.98 10.71
C ALA A 73 -4.91 7.88 10.20
N PRO A 74 -3.86 7.99 11.04
CA PRO A 74 -2.50 7.84 10.55
C PRO A 74 -2.22 6.43 10.01
N ALA A 75 -2.76 5.37 10.63
CA ALA A 75 -2.58 4.01 10.12
C ALA A 75 -3.20 3.83 8.72
N TRP A 76 -4.41 4.35 8.51
CA TRP A 76 -5.09 4.32 7.21
C TRP A 76 -4.34 5.13 6.15
N GLN A 77 -3.83 6.30 6.52
CA GLN A 77 -3.02 7.13 5.63
C GLN A 77 -1.75 6.39 5.20
N GLN A 78 -1.07 5.76 6.15
CA GLN A 78 0.14 5.01 5.89
C GLN A 78 -0.09 3.85 4.91
N ARG A 79 -1.14 3.05 5.12
CA ARG A 79 -1.50 1.98 4.19
C ARG A 79 -1.88 2.52 2.81
N GLN A 80 -2.60 3.63 2.76
CA GLN A 80 -2.96 4.28 1.50
C GLN A 80 -1.74 4.76 0.72
N GLN A 81 -0.74 5.35 1.38
CA GLN A 81 0.51 5.80 0.74
C GLN A 81 1.25 4.65 0.06
N VAL A 82 1.32 3.48 0.71
CA VAL A 82 1.96 2.29 0.14
C VAL A 82 1.21 1.80 -1.10
N ILE A 83 -0.12 1.69 -1.00
CA ILE A 83 -0.95 1.17 -2.08
C ILE A 83 -0.94 2.14 -3.27
N SER A 84 -1.04 3.45 -3.03
CA SER A 84 -1.01 4.47 -4.09
C SER A 84 0.34 4.51 -4.78
N TYR A 85 1.44 4.47 -4.02
CA TYR A 85 2.79 4.44 -4.58
C TYR A 85 2.98 3.26 -5.55
N CYS A 86 2.58 2.05 -5.15
CA CYS A 86 2.69 0.89 -6.04
C CYS A 86 1.71 0.92 -7.21
N GLN A 87 0.55 1.57 -7.07
CA GLN A 87 -0.38 1.80 -8.18
C GLN A 87 0.23 2.76 -9.21
N ASP A 88 0.81 3.87 -8.77
CA ASP A 88 1.44 4.86 -9.64
C ASP A 88 2.66 4.26 -10.36
N TYR A 89 3.46 3.48 -9.62
CA TYR A 89 4.57 2.74 -10.21
C TYR A 89 4.09 1.72 -11.26
N SER A 90 2.97 1.03 -11.03
CA SER A 90 2.39 0.11 -12.01
C SER A 90 2.00 0.83 -13.31
N GLN A 91 1.41 2.01 -13.21
CA GLN A 91 1.07 2.85 -14.37
C GLN A 91 2.33 3.29 -15.12
N GLN A 92 3.35 3.75 -14.38
CA GLN A 92 4.63 4.13 -14.97
C GLN A 92 5.28 2.96 -15.73
N LEU A 93 5.27 1.77 -15.13
CA LEU A 93 5.84 0.57 -15.73
C LEU A 93 5.09 0.15 -16.99
N ARG A 94 3.76 0.29 -17.02
CA ARG A 94 2.97 0.05 -18.23
C ARG A 94 3.32 1.02 -19.36
N ASN A 95 3.47 2.30 -19.07
CA ASN A 95 3.82 3.30 -20.09
C ASN A 95 5.19 2.97 -20.70
N GLN A 96 6.18 2.64 -19.88
CA GLN A 96 7.51 2.20 -20.34
C GLN A 96 7.42 0.94 -21.21
N THR A 97 6.62 -0.05 -20.81
CA THR A 97 6.44 -1.28 -21.59
C THR A 97 5.68 -1.03 -22.90
N GLN A 98 4.78 -0.03 -22.95
CA GLN A 98 4.08 0.38 -24.17
C GLN A 98 5.01 1.04 -25.17
N GLU A 99 5.90 1.93 -24.72
CA GLU A 99 6.96 2.51 -25.57
C GLU A 99 7.82 1.40 -26.19
N ASP A 100 8.29 0.44 -25.38
CA ASP A 100 9.05 -0.73 -25.85
C ASP A 100 8.26 -1.57 -26.87
N LYS A 101 6.93 -1.69 -26.71
CA LYS A 101 6.07 -2.46 -27.62
C LYS A 101 5.83 -1.74 -28.94
N GLU A 102 5.57 -0.44 -28.91
CA GLU A 102 5.36 0.38 -30.12
C GLU A 102 6.59 0.33 -31.03
N GLU A 103 7.78 0.24 -30.44
CA GLU A 103 9.00 0.00 -31.19
C GLU A 103 9.03 -1.38 -31.91
N ILE A 104 8.42 -2.43 -31.36
CA ILE A 104 8.46 -3.80 -31.94
C ILE A 104 7.33 -4.04 -32.93
N ALA A 105 6.16 -3.43 -32.68
CA ALA A 105 4.90 -3.77 -33.31
C ALA A 105 4.58 -2.93 -34.55
N ASP A 106 5.56 -2.26 -35.16
CA ASP A 106 5.36 -1.54 -36.41
C ASP A 106 5.11 -2.53 -37.56
N PRO A 107 3.86 -2.65 -38.06
CA PRO A 107 3.51 -3.60 -39.12
C PRO A 107 4.11 -3.21 -40.48
N SER A 108 4.71 -2.01 -40.58
CA SER A 108 5.32 -1.50 -41.80
C SER A 108 6.81 -1.83 -41.95
N LEU A 109 7.43 -2.42 -40.90
CA LEU A 109 8.83 -2.85 -40.94
C LEU A 109 9.04 -3.95 -41.98
N THR A 110 9.94 -3.69 -42.93
CA THR A 110 10.39 -4.70 -43.89
C THR A 110 11.22 -5.79 -43.19
N PRO A 111 11.30 -7.01 -43.74
CA PRO A 111 12.14 -8.08 -43.18
C PRO A 111 13.63 -7.71 -43.03
N GLN A 112 14.12 -6.76 -43.85
CA GLN A 112 15.50 -6.27 -43.79
C GLN A 112 15.71 -5.33 -42.61
N GLU A 113 14.80 -4.37 -42.40
CA GLU A 113 14.85 -3.44 -41.27
C GLU A 113 14.72 -4.18 -39.92
N LEU A 114 13.88 -5.21 -39.87
CA LEU A 114 13.77 -6.07 -38.69
C LEU A 114 15.08 -6.82 -38.39
N ALA A 115 15.74 -7.33 -39.44
CA ALA A 115 17.01 -8.04 -39.31
C ALA A 115 18.14 -7.12 -38.86
N GLU A 116 18.14 -5.86 -39.28
CA GLU A 116 19.08 -4.84 -38.82
C GLU A 116 18.78 -4.40 -37.37
N LYS A 117 17.52 -4.13 -37.03
CA LYS A 117 17.11 -3.70 -35.69
C LYS A 117 17.46 -4.70 -34.58
N PHE A 118 17.21 -5.98 -34.82
CA PHE A 118 17.47 -7.04 -33.84
C PHE A 118 18.80 -7.75 -34.08
N ASP A 119 19.63 -7.29 -35.02
CA ASP A 119 20.86 -7.95 -35.48
C ASP A 119 20.68 -9.47 -35.65
N LEU A 120 19.66 -9.86 -36.42
CA LEU A 120 19.30 -11.27 -36.65
C LEU A 120 20.39 -12.04 -37.39
N ARG A 121 21.36 -11.32 -37.97
CA ARG A 121 22.51 -11.91 -38.64
C ARG A 121 23.53 -12.43 -37.63
N THR A 122 23.74 -11.72 -36.52
CA THR A 122 24.62 -12.16 -35.43
C THR A 122 23.90 -13.10 -34.46
N ASP A 123 22.63 -12.84 -34.13
CA ASP A 123 21.80 -13.70 -33.27
C ASP A 123 20.41 -13.98 -33.88
N PRO A 124 20.20 -15.18 -34.48
CA PRO A 124 18.91 -15.58 -35.04
C PRO A 124 17.74 -15.60 -34.05
N TYR A 125 18.01 -15.62 -32.74
CA TYR A 125 16.98 -15.68 -31.69
C TYR A 125 16.70 -14.34 -31.01
N ALA A 126 17.41 -13.26 -31.36
CA ALA A 126 17.31 -11.97 -30.70
C ALA A 126 15.86 -11.44 -30.65
N PHE A 127 15.12 -11.51 -31.76
CA PHE A 127 13.71 -11.09 -31.82
C PHE A 127 12.82 -11.89 -30.84
N LYS A 128 12.99 -13.21 -30.78
CA LYS A 128 12.22 -14.07 -29.88
C LYS A 128 12.55 -13.81 -28.42
N THR A 129 13.83 -13.56 -28.12
CA THR A 129 14.27 -13.17 -26.78
C THR A 129 13.64 -11.84 -26.36
N HIS A 130 13.58 -10.87 -27.28
CA HIS A 130 12.94 -9.58 -27.04
C HIS A 130 11.44 -9.73 -26.77
N GLN A 131 10.73 -10.49 -27.61
CA GLN A 131 9.31 -10.77 -27.41
C GLN A 131 9.04 -11.41 -26.05
N ARG A 132 9.85 -12.40 -25.64
CA ARG A 132 9.73 -13.02 -24.31
C ARG A 132 9.94 -12.02 -23.18
N LYS A 133 10.92 -11.11 -23.30
CA LYS A 133 11.17 -10.07 -22.29
C LYS A 133 9.96 -9.16 -22.15
N LEU A 134 9.37 -8.74 -23.27
CA LEU A 134 8.17 -7.90 -23.29
C LEU A 134 6.98 -8.63 -22.64
N GLU A 135 6.75 -9.89 -22.99
CA GLU A 135 5.70 -10.73 -22.37
C GLU A 135 5.89 -10.84 -20.84
N GLN A 136 7.14 -11.01 -20.37
CA GLN A 136 7.46 -11.04 -18.95
C GLN A 136 7.17 -9.71 -18.24
N GLN A 137 7.53 -8.58 -18.86
CA GLN A 137 7.22 -7.24 -18.32
C GLN A 137 5.71 -7.02 -18.21
N TYR A 138 4.94 -7.37 -19.25
CA TYR A 138 3.48 -7.27 -19.20
C TYR A 138 2.86 -8.15 -18.11
N ALA A 139 3.31 -9.40 -17.99
CA ALA A 139 2.83 -10.29 -16.93
C ALA A 139 3.10 -9.70 -15.53
N GLN A 140 4.26 -9.07 -15.34
CA GLN A 140 4.62 -8.40 -14.10
C GLN A 140 3.73 -7.18 -13.80
N CYS A 141 3.44 -6.36 -14.80
CA CYS A 141 2.49 -5.24 -14.69
C CYS A 141 1.10 -5.73 -14.28
N ASP A 142 0.59 -6.78 -14.93
CA ASP A 142 -0.73 -7.35 -14.64
C ASP A 142 -0.82 -7.87 -13.20
N LEU A 143 0.23 -8.55 -12.72
CA LEU A 143 0.31 -9.02 -11.34
C LEU A 143 0.28 -7.86 -10.34
N LEU A 144 1.01 -6.78 -10.60
CA LEU A 144 1.07 -5.61 -9.73
C LEU A 144 -0.27 -4.85 -9.71
N ASP A 145 -0.89 -4.66 -10.87
CA ASP A 145 -2.21 -4.02 -10.98
C ASP A 145 -3.30 -4.82 -10.25
N ASN A 146 -3.34 -6.12 -10.46
CA ASN A 146 -4.31 -6.98 -9.78
C ASN A 146 -4.12 -6.93 -8.26
N TRP A 147 -2.87 -6.95 -7.80
CA TRP A 147 -2.59 -6.83 -6.38
C TRP A 147 -3.03 -5.48 -5.81
N THR A 148 -2.65 -4.36 -6.43
CA THR A 148 -3.00 -3.02 -5.94
C THR A 148 -4.52 -2.79 -5.90
N ARG A 149 -5.25 -3.20 -6.95
CA ARG A 149 -6.73 -3.14 -6.99
C ARG A 149 -7.37 -3.98 -5.89
N ASN A 150 -6.84 -5.16 -5.62
CA ASN A 150 -7.33 -6.01 -4.53
C ASN A 150 -7.09 -5.34 -3.18
N GLU A 151 -5.90 -4.79 -2.92
CA GLU A 151 -5.62 -4.09 -1.67
C GLU A 151 -6.48 -2.83 -1.49
N GLN A 152 -6.78 -2.08 -2.56
CA GLN A 152 -7.73 -0.96 -2.50
C GLN A 152 -9.14 -1.40 -2.13
N THR A 153 -9.59 -2.52 -2.70
CA THR A 153 -10.88 -3.11 -2.37
C THR A 153 -10.91 -3.55 -0.90
N VAL A 154 -9.86 -4.21 -0.43
CA VAL A 154 -9.70 -4.62 0.98
C VAL A 154 -9.70 -3.42 1.91
N GLU A 155 -8.97 -2.35 1.61
CA GLU A 155 -8.98 -1.13 2.44
C GLU A 155 -10.35 -0.46 2.48
N THR A 156 -11.11 -0.46 1.38
CA THR A 156 -12.49 0.04 1.38
C THR A 156 -13.36 -0.75 2.37
N ILE A 157 -13.31 -2.08 2.30
CA ILE A 157 -14.07 -2.96 3.20
C ILE A 157 -13.66 -2.75 4.66
N ILE A 158 -12.36 -2.70 4.93
CA ILE A 158 -11.84 -2.50 6.30
C ILE A 158 -12.32 -1.16 6.84
N ARG A 159 -12.23 -0.08 6.05
CA ARG A 159 -12.71 1.25 6.47
C ARG A 159 -14.20 1.21 6.82
N GLU A 160 -15.04 0.62 5.96
CA GLU A 160 -16.47 0.49 6.21
C GLU A 160 -16.76 -0.28 7.51
N GLN A 161 -16.07 -1.39 7.73
CA GLN A 161 -16.22 -2.20 8.95
C GLN A 161 -15.80 -1.44 10.20
N THR A 162 -14.62 -0.82 10.17
CA THR A 162 -14.08 -0.03 11.27
C THR A 162 -15.00 1.15 11.61
N ILE A 163 -15.58 1.81 10.60
CA ILE A 163 -16.58 2.88 10.77
C ILE A 163 -17.86 2.35 11.41
N GLY A 164 -18.32 1.17 11.01
CA GLY A 164 -19.47 0.51 11.66
C GLY A 164 -19.24 0.36 13.15
N VAL A 165 -18.08 -0.15 13.56
CA VAL A 165 -17.74 -0.29 14.98
C VAL A 165 -17.64 1.06 15.70
N LEU A 166 -17.04 2.07 15.06
CA LEU A 166 -16.96 3.41 15.62
C LEU A 166 -18.36 4.00 15.84
N ASN A 167 -19.27 3.86 14.87
CA ASN A 167 -20.64 4.35 15.00
C ASN A 167 -21.41 3.65 16.13
N ASP A 168 -21.20 2.33 16.32
CA ASP A 168 -21.83 1.56 17.39
C ASP A 168 -21.45 2.06 18.80
N LYS A 169 -20.21 2.53 18.98
CA LYS A 169 -19.66 2.92 20.29
C LYS A 169 -19.61 4.42 20.54
N CYS A 170 -19.20 5.18 19.53
CA CYS A 170 -18.81 6.59 19.61
C CYS A 170 -19.88 7.56 19.10
N SER A 171 -21.09 7.04 18.82
CA SER A 171 -22.19 7.76 18.16
C SER A 171 -21.92 8.01 16.68
N TYR A 172 -22.99 8.23 15.92
CA TYR A 172 -22.90 8.44 14.48
C TYR A 172 -22.16 9.74 14.14
N GLN A 173 -21.06 9.61 13.41
CA GLN A 173 -20.30 10.72 12.84
C GLN A 173 -19.82 10.35 11.42
N ASP A 174 -19.53 11.36 10.60
CA ASP A 174 -18.92 11.13 9.28
C ASP A 174 -17.40 11.00 9.40
N TRP A 175 -16.97 9.83 9.91
CA TRP A 175 -15.56 9.48 10.08
C TRP A 175 -14.76 9.52 8.76
N MET A 176 -15.42 9.26 7.63
CA MET A 176 -14.78 9.36 6.31
C MET A 176 -14.49 10.79 5.92
N LYS A 177 -15.41 11.71 6.18
CA LYS A 177 -15.16 13.14 5.98
C LYS A 177 -14.04 13.62 6.89
N MET A 178 -14.06 13.24 8.18
CA MET A 178 -12.98 13.58 9.10
C MET A 178 -11.62 13.08 8.60
N PHE A 179 -11.53 11.83 8.13
CA PHE A 179 -10.31 11.30 7.53
C PHE A 179 -9.84 12.12 6.33
N LYS A 180 -10.76 12.46 5.40
CA LYS A 180 -10.44 13.28 4.23
C LYS A 180 -9.92 14.66 4.63
N ASP A 181 -10.53 15.29 5.61
CA ASP A 181 -10.14 16.60 6.11
C ASP A 181 -8.73 16.55 6.72
N ILE A 182 -8.41 15.51 7.51
CA ILE A 182 -7.06 15.26 8.04
C ILE A 182 -6.05 15.08 6.91
N THR A 183 -6.36 14.25 5.90
CA THR A 183 -5.44 14.01 4.78
C THR A 183 -5.23 15.21 3.87
N ARG A 184 -6.15 16.19 3.86
CA ARG A 184 -6.03 17.43 3.09
C ARG A 184 -5.25 18.52 3.81
N SER A 185 -5.15 18.45 5.14
CA SER A 185 -4.47 19.48 5.94
C SER A 185 -2.94 19.34 5.99
N PHE A 186 -2.39 18.33 5.33
CA PHE A 186 -0.95 18.08 5.16
C PHE A 186 -0.58 18.15 3.69
#